data_AF-A0A6C0KS58-F1
#
_entry.id   AF-A0A6C0KS58-F1
#
_cell.length_a   1.000
_cell.length_b   1.000
_cell.length_c   1.000
_cell.angle_alpha   90.00
_cell.angle_beta   90.00
_cell.angle_gamma   90.00
#
_symmetry.space_group_name_H-M   'P 1'
#
loop_
_entity.id
_entity.type
_entity.pdbx_description
1 polymer ?
#
loop_
_entity_poly.entity_id
_entity_poly.type
_entity_poly.pdbx_seq_one_letter_code
_entity_poly.pdbx_strand_id
1 'polypeptide(L)'
;MTSYNPPHYRDENIPETETDRLQQTLSTHLRNMDVKKTKIERIQIVKEILGKQNNTCAFGKNVGGKWCWNESKVNFTKPKNEKDGEYVELKYIKLQWGHIKPRCRKESQNINDLCLLCARCNNQIQTSRHLIQIEKELESKLLHIKQFLQEKTSAAEM
;
A
#
# COMPACT_ATOMS: atom_id res chain seq x y z
N MET A 1 -2.18 7.41 30.28
CA MET A 1 -2.25 6.82 28.93
C MET A 1 -1.62 7.80 27.95
N THR A 2 -0.37 7.58 27.56
CA THR A 2 0.26 8.35 26.47
C THR A 2 -0.59 8.19 25.22
N SER A 3 -1.18 9.28 24.72
CA SER A 3 -1.88 9.24 23.43
C SER A 3 -0.85 8.82 22.39
N TYR A 4 -0.92 7.57 21.94
CA TYR A 4 -0.10 7.09 20.83
C TYR A 4 -0.57 7.89 19.63
N ASN A 5 0.12 9.00 19.35
CA ASN A 5 -0.09 9.73 18.11
C ASN A 5 0.09 8.71 17.00
N PRO A 6 -0.87 8.57 16.08
CA PRO A 6 -0.68 7.68 14.96
C PRO A 6 0.63 8.05 14.27
N PRO A 7 1.43 7.07 13.86
CA PRO A 7 2.73 7.35 13.29
C PRO A 7 2.64 8.12 11.95
N HIS A 8 1.45 8.26 11.35
CA HIS A 8 1.29 8.78 9.99
C HIS A 8 0.25 9.89 9.88
N TYR A 9 0.68 10.99 9.25
CA TYR A 9 -0.13 12.11 8.79
C TYR A 9 -1.19 11.65 7.79
N ARG A 10 -2.32 12.36 7.77
CA ARG A 10 -3.34 12.24 6.73
C ARG A 10 -2.69 12.57 5.38
N ASP A 11 -2.91 11.74 4.38
CA ASP A 11 -2.40 12.01 3.05
C ASP A 11 -2.98 13.33 2.52
N GLU A 12 -2.11 14.29 2.18
CA GLU A 12 -2.50 15.46 1.39
C GLU A 12 -2.93 15.00 -0.03
N ASN A 13 -3.46 15.92 -0.84
CA ASN A 13 -3.86 15.64 -2.22
C ASN A 13 -2.74 14.90 -2.98
N ILE A 14 -3.07 13.74 -3.56
CA ILE A 14 -2.16 12.97 -4.40
C ILE A 14 -1.83 13.81 -5.64
N PRO A 15 -0.54 14.10 -5.93
CA PRO A 15 -0.18 14.94 -7.07
C PRO A 15 -0.47 14.25 -8.40
N GLU A 16 -0.69 15.03 -9.46
CA GLU A 16 -0.93 14.49 -10.81
C GLU A 16 0.24 13.63 -11.31
N THR A 17 1.47 13.97 -10.94
CA THR A 17 2.68 13.19 -11.25
C THR A 17 2.59 11.75 -10.73
N GLU A 18 1.95 11.54 -9.58
CA GLU A 18 1.74 10.21 -9.02
C GLU A 18 0.63 9.47 -9.77
N THR A 19 -0.44 10.16 -10.18
CA THR A 19 -1.47 9.59 -11.08
C THR A 19 -0.86 9.14 -12.40
N ASP A 20 0.03 9.96 -12.99
CA ASP A 20 0.71 9.63 -14.24
C ASP A 20 1.68 8.45 -14.09
N ARG A 21 2.33 8.31 -12.93
CA ARG A 21 3.13 7.12 -12.61
C ARG A 21 2.26 5.87 -12.44
N LEU A 22 1.13 5.98 -11.74
CA LEU A 22 0.21 4.87 -11.51
C LEU A 22 -0.42 4.37 -12.83
N GLN A 23 -0.82 5.25 -13.75
CA GLN A 23 -1.34 4.80 -15.06
C GLN A 23 -0.26 4.12 -15.91
N GLN A 24 1.00 4.56 -15.80
CA GLN A 24 2.10 3.98 -16.57
C GLN A 24 2.37 2.54 -16.09
N THR A 25 2.41 2.36 -14.77
CA THR A 25 2.58 1.03 -14.16
C THR A 25 1.36 0.12 -14.38
N LEU A 26 0.14 0.66 -14.42
CA LEU A 26 -1.08 -0.10 -14.74
C LEU A 26 -1.00 -0.81 -16.11
N SER A 27 -0.34 -0.18 -17.10
CA SER A 27 -0.23 -0.73 -18.46
C SER A 27 0.35 -2.15 -18.49
N THR A 28 1.30 -2.46 -17.60
CA THR A 28 1.91 -3.79 -17.52
C THR A 28 0.93 -4.83 -16.97
N HIS A 29 0.11 -4.43 -15.99
CA HIS A 29 -0.89 -5.31 -15.40
C HIS A 29 -1.98 -5.66 -16.41
N LEU A 30 -2.48 -4.65 -17.13
CA LEU A 30 -3.54 -4.86 -18.14
C LEU A 30 -3.05 -5.72 -19.31
N ARG A 31 -1.80 -5.56 -19.75
CA ARG A 31 -1.22 -6.39 -20.81
C ARG A 31 -1.21 -7.88 -20.42
N ASN A 32 -0.90 -8.20 -19.17
CA ASN A 32 -0.91 -9.57 -18.68
C ASN A 32 -2.33 -10.18 -18.58
N MET A 33 -3.37 -9.35 -18.62
CA MET A 33 -4.78 -9.75 -18.62
C MET A 33 -5.40 -9.69 -20.02
N ASP A 34 -4.61 -9.41 -21.06
CA ASP A 34 -5.06 -9.13 -22.44
C ASP A 34 -6.11 -7.99 -22.53
N VAL A 35 -6.03 -7.02 -21.61
CA VAL A 35 -6.90 -5.85 -21.58
C VAL A 35 -6.18 -4.67 -22.24
N LYS A 36 -6.77 -4.11 -23.30
CA LYS A 36 -6.26 -2.91 -23.98
C LYS A 36 -6.99 -1.67 -23.48
N LYS A 37 -6.22 -0.68 -23.01
CA LYS A 37 -6.73 0.63 -22.56
C LYS A 37 -5.79 1.75 -22.99
N THR A 38 -6.36 2.85 -23.46
CA THR A 38 -5.65 4.10 -23.78
C THR A 38 -5.08 4.77 -22.53
N LYS A 39 -4.19 5.76 -22.68
CA LYS A 39 -3.69 6.56 -21.54
C LYS A 39 -4.84 7.19 -20.76
N ILE A 40 -5.82 7.77 -21.47
CA ILE A 40 -6.98 8.45 -20.88
C ILE A 40 -7.81 7.48 -20.03
N GLU A 41 -8.14 6.30 -20.58
CA GLU A 41 -8.89 5.30 -19.83
C GLU A 41 -8.12 4.78 -18.60
N ARG A 42 -6.80 4.59 -18.71
CA ARG A 42 -5.97 4.18 -17.57
C ARG A 42 -5.93 5.24 -16.47
N ILE A 43 -5.84 6.52 -16.83
CA ILE A 43 -5.95 7.62 -15.87
C ILE A 43 -7.30 7.57 -15.16
N GLN A 44 -8.38 7.35 -15.90
CA GLN A 44 -9.72 7.25 -15.33
C GLN A 44 -9.84 6.09 -14.33
N ILE A 45 -9.31 4.91 -14.69
CA ILE A 45 -9.23 3.74 -13.78
C ILE A 45 -8.46 4.09 -12.49
N VAL A 46 -7.31 4.76 -12.61
CA VAL A 46 -6.51 5.18 -11.44
C VAL A 46 -7.33 6.09 -10.54
N LYS A 47 -7.97 7.13 -11.11
CA LYS A 47 -8.79 8.09 -10.34
C LYS A 47 -9.97 7.41 -9.65
N GLU A 48 -10.67 6.51 -10.34
CA GLU A 48 -11.79 5.75 -9.77
C GLU A 48 -11.36 4.86 -8.61
N ILE A 49 -10.22 4.16 -8.74
CA ILE A 49 -9.70 3.30 -7.67
C ILE A 49 -9.21 4.13 -6.49
N LEU A 50 -8.51 5.24 -6.75
CA LEU A 50 -8.12 6.19 -5.69
C LEU A 50 -9.36 6.71 -4.94
N GLY A 51 -10.39 7.14 -5.66
CA GLY A 51 -11.66 7.59 -5.07
C GLY A 51 -12.31 6.51 -4.20
N LYS A 52 -12.44 5.27 -4.72
CA LYS A 52 -12.99 4.13 -3.96
C LYS A 52 -12.18 3.78 -2.71
N GLN A 53 -10.89 4.13 -2.69
CA GLN A 53 -9.99 3.89 -1.57
C GLN A 53 -9.74 5.12 -0.70
N ASN A 54 -10.55 6.18 -0.82
CA ASN A 54 -10.36 7.44 -0.08
C ASN A 54 -8.95 8.04 -0.23
N ASN A 55 -8.40 7.98 -1.45
CA ASN A 55 -7.06 8.45 -1.79
C ASN A 55 -5.95 7.84 -0.91
N THR A 56 -6.11 6.59 -0.47
CA THR A 56 -5.11 5.91 0.35
C THR A 56 -5.01 4.42 0.02
N CYS A 57 -4.18 3.69 0.76
CA CYS A 57 -4.02 2.25 0.65
C CYS A 57 -5.36 1.52 0.84
N ALA A 58 -5.64 0.46 0.08
CA ALA A 58 -6.90 -0.28 0.17
C ALA A 58 -7.20 -0.78 1.60
N PHE A 59 -6.16 -1.18 2.36
CA PHE A 59 -6.29 -1.59 3.76
C PHE A 59 -6.38 -0.42 4.75
N GLY A 60 -5.99 0.78 4.32
CA GLY A 60 -6.10 2.02 5.09
C GLY A 60 -7.38 2.81 4.82
N LYS A 61 -8.24 2.38 3.89
CA LYS A 61 -9.35 3.19 3.35
C LYS A 61 -10.30 3.75 4.41
N ASN A 62 -10.62 2.95 5.44
CA ASN A 62 -11.58 3.32 6.49
C ASN A 62 -10.95 4.15 7.62
N VAL A 63 -9.62 4.23 7.65
CA VAL A 63 -8.85 4.96 8.68
C VAL A 63 -8.05 6.12 8.07
N GLY A 64 -8.33 6.47 6.80
CA GLY A 64 -7.65 7.55 6.09
C GLY A 64 -6.12 7.39 6.05
N GLY A 65 -5.63 6.15 5.97
CA GLY A 65 -4.20 5.85 5.95
C GLY A 65 -3.48 5.94 7.31
N LYS A 66 -4.17 6.38 8.38
CA LYS A 66 -3.61 6.63 9.73
C LYS A 66 -2.86 5.43 10.32
N TRP A 67 -3.29 4.21 10.01
CA TRP A 67 -2.70 2.95 10.48
C TRP A 67 -2.16 2.08 9.34
N CYS A 68 -2.00 2.66 8.14
CA CYS A 68 -1.33 1.95 7.07
C CYS A 68 0.12 1.67 7.49
N TRP A 69 0.64 0.49 7.21
CA TRP A 69 2.01 0.08 7.58
C TRP A 69 3.13 0.91 6.95
N ASN A 70 2.82 2.02 6.27
CA ASN A 70 3.83 2.81 5.58
C ASN A 70 4.42 3.87 6.48
N GLU A 71 5.72 3.76 6.75
CA GLU A 71 6.53 4.73 7.51
C GLU A 71 6.66 6.09 6.79
N SER A 72 7.20 7.13 7.46
CA SER A 72 7.47 8.44 6.85
C SER A 72 8.22 8.27 5.52
N LYS A 73 7.65 8.83 4.45
CA LYS A 73 8.05 8.51 3.08
C LYS A 73 9.19 9.40 2.63
N VAL A 74 10.43 8.98 2.83
CA VAL A 74 11.55 9.53 2.05
C VAL A 74 11.60 8.85 0.69
N ASN A 75 11.58 9.65 -0.38
CA ASN A 75 11.78 9.17 -1.75
C ASN A 75 13.12 9.70 -2.26
N PHE A 76 13.94 8.81 -2.79
CA PHE A 76 15.18 9.22 -3.45
C PHE A 76 14.82 9.85 -4.81
N THR A 77 15.07 11.14 -4.96
CA THR A 77 14.94 11.86 -6.22
C THR A 77 16.32 12.22 -6.71
N LYS A 78 16.65 11.77 -7.91
CA LYS A 78 17.88 12.17 -8.60
C LYS A 78 17.54 13.25 -9.63
N PRO A 79 18.03 14.49 -9.50
CA PRO A 79 17.91 15.47 -10.55
C PRO A 79 18.48 14.90 -11.85
N LYS A 80 17.84 15.20 -13.00
CA LYS A 80 18.23 14.65 -14.31
C LYS A 80 19.71 14.87 -14.68
N ASN A 81 20.38 15.82 -14.02
CA ASN A 81 21.75 16.27 -14.33
C ASN A 81 22.74 16.11 -13.18
N GLU A 82 22.39 15.45 -12.07
CA GLU A 82 23.29 15.29 -10.92
C GLU A 82 23.67 13.82 -10.71
N LYS A 83 24.89 13.59 -10.22
CA LYS A 83 25.39 12.25 -9.90
C LYS A 83 24.82 11.72 -8.58
N ASP A 84 24.54 12.64 -7.66
CA ASP A 84 23.96 12.37 -6.36
C ASP A 84 22.46 12.70 -6.38
N GLY A 85 21.68 12.01 -5.55
CA GLY A 85 20.26 12.27 -5.41
C GLY A 85 19.94 12.59 -3.97
N GLU A 86 18.78 13.21 -3.75
CA GLU A 86 18.33 13.65 -2.44
C GLU A 86 17.13 12.83 -1.97
N TYR A 87 17.03 12.65 -0.65
CA TYR A 87 15.84 12.05 -0.04
C TYR A 87 14.82 13.16 0.25
N VAL A 88 13.70 13.12 -0.46
CA VAL A 88 12.59 14.08 -0.28
C VAL A 88 11.48 13.43 0.52
N GLU A 89 11.03 14.09 1.58
CA GLU A 89 9.87 13.68 2.35
C GLU A 89 8.58 13.89 1.54
N LEU A 90 7.79 12.83 1.34
CA LEU A 90 6.51 12.87 0.63
C LEU A 90 5.36 13.11 1.60
N LYS A 91 4.49 14.05 1.24
CA LYS A 91 3.26 14.36 1.97
C LYS A 91 2.09 13.39 1.72
N TYR A 92 2.32 12.29 0.99
CA TYR A 92 1.26 11.38 0.53
C TYR A 92 1.68 9.90 0.41
N ILE A 93 0.71 8.99 0.61
CA ILE A 93 0.61 7.59 0.16
C ILE A 93 1.37 7.24 -1.13
N LYS A 94 2.65 6.83 -1.13
CA LYS A 94 3.21 6.23 -2.36
C LYS A 94 2.57 4.85 -2.58
N LEU A 95 1.65 4.78 -3.54
CA LEU A 95 0.84 3.59 -3.80
C LEU A 95 1.42 2.75 -4.94
N GLN A 96 1.13 1.47 -4.98
CA GLN A 96 1.53 0.55 -6.03
C GLN A 96 0.38 -0.39 -6.34
N TRP A 97 0.35 -0.90 -7.56
CA TRP A 97 -0.64 -1.91 -7.94
C TRP A 97 -0.38 -3.21 -7.21
N GLY A 98 -1.38 -3.63 -6.44
CA GLY A 98 -1.46 -4.93 -5.79
C GLY A 98 -2.53 -5.80 -6.44
N HIS A 99 -2.50 -7.09 -6.11
CA HIS A 99 -3.50 -8.06 -6.55
C HIS A 99 -4.13 -8.69 -5.32
N ILE A 100 -5.46 -8.70 -5.25
CA ILE A 100 -6.22 -9.34 -4.17
C ILE A 100 -6.02 -10.87 -4.19
N LYS A 101 -5.77 -11.42 -5.38
CA LYS A 101 -5.44 -12.83 -5.60
C LYS A 101 -3.93 -12.98 -5.91
N PRO A 102 -3.22 -13.93 -5.29
CA PRO A 102 -1.80 -14.16 -5.57
C PRO A 102 -1.55 -14.56 -7.02
N ARG A 103 -0.67 -13.84 -7.71
CA ARG A 103 -0.28 -14.14 -9.10
C ARG A 103 0.32 -15.54 -9.28
N CYS A 104 1.01 -16.05 -8.26
CA CYS A 104 1.69 -17.35 -8.32
C CYS A 104 0.73 -18.55 -8.39
N ARG A 105 -0.56 -18.36 -8.08
CA ARG A 105 -1.57 -19.43 -8.11
C ARG A 105 -2.15 -19.71 -9.50
N LYS A 106 -1.73 -18.94 -10.52
CA LYS A 106 -2.20 -19.06 -11.92
C LYS A 106 -3.72 -18.97 -12.08
N GLU A 107 -4.40 -18.37 -11.10
CA GLU A 107 -5.82 -18.07 -11.18
C GLU A 107 -6.06 -16.97 -12.23
N SER A 108 -7.22 -17.01 -12.90
CA SER A 108 -7.62 -15.94 -13.82
C SER A 108 -7.64 -14.60 -13.07
N GLN A 109 -6.88 -13.64 -13.61
CA GLN A 109 -6.80 -12.29 -13.08
C GLN A 109 -7.68 -11.39 -13.94
N ASN A 110 -8.50 -10.58 -13.29
CA ASN A 110 -9.25 -9.53 -13.95
C ASN A 110 -8.89 -8.16 -13.36
N ILE A 111 -9.37 -7.11 -14.02
CA ILE A 111 -9.12 -5.73 -13.60
C ILE A 111 -9.67 -5.43 -12.19
N ASN A 112 -10.76 -6.09 -11.77
CA ASN A 112 -11.35 -5.91 -10.44
C ASN A 112 -10.53 -6.60 -9.33
N ASP A 113 -9.59 -7.47 -9.68
CA ASP A 113 -8.65 -8.06 -8.73
C ASP A 113 -7.49 -7.09 -8.39
N LEU A 114 -7.38 -5.95 -9.10
CA LEU A 114 -6.39 -4.92 -8.86
C LEU A 114 -6.84 -3.94 -7.77
N CYS A 115 -5.90 -3.56 -6.92
CA CYS A 115 -6.07 -2.50 -5.92
C CYS A 115 -4.78 -1.70 -5.75
N LEU A 116 -4.87 -0.54 -5.09
CA LEU A 116 -3.69 0.28 -4.78
C LEU A 116 -3.29 0.11 -3.32
N LEU A 117 -2.02 -0.22 -3.09
CA LEU A 117 -1.47 -0.51 -1.76
C LEU A 117 -0.16 0.23 -1.53
N CYS A 118 0.17 0.53 -0.28
CA CYS A 118 1.52 0.96 0.05
C CYS A 118 2.51 -0.20 -0.15
N ALA A 119 3.81 0.10 -0.26
CA ALA A 119 4.84 -0.93 -0.47
C ALA A 119 4.80 -2.04 0.60
N ARG A 120 4.60 -1.69 1.88
CA ARG A 120 4.55 -2.69 2.97
C ARG A 120 3.30 -3.57 2.89
N CYS A 121 2.13 -2.98 2.69
CA CYS A 121 0.89 -3.75 2.51
C CYS A 121 0.97 -4.63 1.27
N ASN A 122 1.54 -4.11 0.18
CA ASN A 122 1.73 -4.88 -1.05
C ASN A 122 2.67 -6.07 -0.79
N ASN A 123 3.80 -5.87 -0.12
CA ASN A 123 4.72 -6.97 0.20
C ASN A 123 4.04 -8.10 0.99
N GLN A 124 3.18 -7.78 1.95
CA GLN A 124 2.46 -8.79 2.74
C GLN A 124 1.50 -9.62 1.89
N ILE A 125 0.87 -9.03 0.87
CA ILE A 125 -0.14 -9.72 0.05
C ILE A 125 0.37 -10.28 -1.27
N GLN A 126 1.51 -9.82 -1.77
CA GLN A 126 2.16 -10.41 -2.94
C GLN A 126 2.80 -11.78 -2.60
N THR A 127 2.61 -12.26 -1.37
CA THR A 127 2.90 -13.63 -0.96
C THR A 127 1.88 -14.60 -1.54
N SER A 128 2.17 -15.90 -1.55
CA SER A 128 1.31 -16.96 -2.13
C SER A 128 -0.02 -17.22 -1.39
N ARG A 129 -0.45 -16.27 -0.54
CA ARG A 129 -1.56 -16.40 0.41
C ARG A 129 -2.79 -15.64 -0.06
N HIS A 130 -3.97 -16.24 0.09
CA HIS A 130 -5.23 -15.48 -0.05
C HIS A 130 -5.40 -14.53 1.13
N LEU A 131 -6.13 -13.42 0.93
CA LEU A 131 -6.38 -12.44 1.99
C LEU A 131 -6.97 -13.06 3.27
N ILE A 132 -7.85 -14.05 3.15
CA ILE A 132 -8.43 -14.77 4.31
C ILE A 132 -7.37 -15.51 5.14
N GLN A 133 -6.31 -15.99 4.50
CA GLN A 133 -5.19 -16.65 5.20
C GLN A 133 -4.34 -15.60 5.93
N ILE A 134 -4.09 -14.47 5.27
CA ILE A 134 -3.35 -13.34 5.85
C ILE A 134 -4.07 -12.80 7.09
N GLU A 135 -5.40 -12.66 7.04
CA GLU A 135 -6.22 -12.24 8.17
C GLU A 135 -5.98 -13.15 9.39
N LYS A 136 -6.08 -14.47 9.22
CA LYS A 136 -5.86 -15.45 10.29
C LYS A 136 -4.43 -15.42 10.83
N GLU A 137 -3.44 -15.27 9.95
CA GLU A 137 -2.03 -15.12 10.36
C GLU A 137 -1.80 -13.85 11.19
N LEU A 138 -2.43 -12.73 10.80
CA LEU A 138 -2.36 -11.47 11.54
C LEU A 138 -3.06 -11.56 12.90
N GLU A 139 -4.25 -12.16 12.97
CA GLU A 139 -4.97 -12.40 14.24
C GLU A 139 -4.10 -13.21 15.22
N SER A 140 -3.50 -14.30 14.74
CA SER A 140 -2.61 -15.13 15.55
C SER A 140 -1.37 -14.36 16.02
N LYS A 141 -0.73 -13.57 15.15
CA LYS A 141 0.43 -12.74 15.52
C LYS A 141 0.05 -11.68 16.55
N LEU A 142 -1.11 -11.04 16.41
CA LEU A 142 -1.59 -10.04 17.36
C LEU A 142 -1.82 -10.64 18.74
N LEU A 143 -2.33 -11.87 18.84
CA LEU A 143 -2.47 -12.59 20.10
C LEU A 143 -1.10 -12.78 20.79
N HIS A 144 -0.11 -13.29 20.06
CA HIS A 144 1.23 -13.52 20.62
C HIS A 144 1.96 -12.22 20.97
N ILE A 145 1.79 -11.15 20.19
CA ILE A 145 2.34 -9.83 20.53
C ILE A 145 1.79 -9.35 21.88
N LYS A 146 0.48 -9.51 22.12
CA LYS A 146 -0.12 -9.12 23.40
C LYS A 146 0.45 -9.91 24.57
N GLN A 147 0.61 -11.24 24.41
CA GLN A 147 1.22 -12.09 25.43
C GLN A 147 2.67 -11.68 25.71
N PHE A 148 3.46 -11.46 24.66
CA PHE A 148 4.86 -11.02 24.78
C PHE A 148 4.98 -9.68 25.51
N LEU A 149 4.10 -8.72 25.21
CA LEU A 149 4.08 -7.43 25.91
C LEU A 149 3.70 -7.57 27.38
N GLN A 150 2.78 -8.47 27.72
CA GLN A 150 2.42 -8.77 29.12
C GLN A 150 3.62 -9.35 29.86
N GLU A 151 4.28 -10.36 29.31
CA GLU A 151 5.48 -10.97 29.89
C GLU A 151 6.58 -9.93 30.16
N LYS A 152 6.81 -9.01 29.21
CA LYS A 152 7.83 -7.97 29.34
C LYS A 152 7.47 -6.88 30.35
N THR A 153 6.18 -6.57 30.51
CA THR A 153 5.72 -5.58 31.49
C THR A 153 5.80 -6.18 32.90
N SER A 154 5.32 -7.41 33.10
CA SER A 154 5.39 -8.11 34.39
C SER A 154 6.83 -8.36 34.84
N ALA A 155 7.76 -8.60 33.91
CA ALA A 155 9.19 -8.74 34.22
C ALA A 155 9.90 -7.41 34.52
N ALA A 156 9.30 -6.26 34.20
CA ALA A 156 9.83 -4.94 34.53
C ALA A 156 9.31 -4.40 35.88
N GLU A 157 8.27 -5.03 36.43
CA GLU A 157 7.66 -4.70 37.73
C GLU A 157 8.18 -5.60 38.88
N MET A 158 9.04 -6.58 38.56
CA MET A 158 9.80 -7.40 39.51
C MET A 158 11.26 -6.93 39.61
#